data_AF-A0A257WGT6-F1
#
_entry.id   AF-A0A257WGT6-F1
#
_cell.length_a   1.000
_cell.length_b   1.000
_cell.length_c   1.000
_cell.angle_alpha   90.00
_cell.angle_beta   90.00
_cell.angle_gamma   90.00
#
_symmetry.space_group_name_H-M   'P 1'
#
loop_
_entity.id
_entity.type
_entity.pdbx_description
1 polymer ?
#
loop_
_entity_poly.entity_id
_entity_poly.type
_entity_poly.pdbx_seq_one_letter_code
_entity_poly.pdbx_strand_id
1 'polypeptide(L)'
;MVCQKPTPFPMSIYDNVALGLRLANDLPKAELEWLEASLAKAGGPVIAFAHQRLDMDKAHAVCNAAEVRALLEKSGKVLAVFQGHSHKNDYQQIAGIHYTTLVAMVEGSGIENNGYSMLDIMADGSLRLNGFRRQVNRTLNHA
;
A
#
# COMPACT_ATOMS: atom_id res chain seq x y z
N MET A 1 -2.60 -2.10 -11.08
CA MET A 1 -2.70 -0.83 -11.81
C MET A 1 -3.42 0.15 -10.90
N VAL A 2 -2.88 1.36 -10.71
CA VAL A 2 -3.51 2.42 -9.90
C VAL A 2 -3.92 3.55 -10.85
N CYS A 3 -5.15 4.03 -10.71
CA CYS A 3 -5.67 5.13 -11.52
C CYS A 3 -6.22 6.21 -10.59
N GLN A 4 -5.93 7.48 -10.88
CA GLN A 4 -6.48 8.62 -10.16
C GLN A 4 -7.68 9.16 -10.94
N LYS A 5 -8.78 9.48 -10.23
CA LYS A 5 -9.84 10.31 -10.82
C LYS A 5 -9.32 11.75 -10.93
N PRO A 6 -9.67 12.52 -11.98
CA PRO A 6 -9.37 13.94 -12.02
C PRO A 6 -9.89 14.65 -10.78
N THR A 7 -9.05 15.39 -10.06
CA THR A 7 -9.46 16.18 -8.90
C THR A 7 -9.05 17.65 -9.12
N PRO A 8 -9.78 18.61 -8.54
CA PRO A 8 -9.44 20.03 -8.63
C PRO A 8 -8.31 20.45 -7.65
N PHE A 9 -7.72 19.50 -6.92
CA PHE A 9 -6.65 19.79 -5.95
C PHE A 9 -5.27 19.77 -6.63
N PRO A 10 -4.33 20.63 -6.19
CA PRO A 10 -3.05 20.85 -6.89
C PRO A 10 -2.03 19.70 -6.73
N MET A 11 -2.41 18.56 -6.14
CA MET A 11 -1.52 17.42 -5.93
C MET A 11 -2.05 16.18 -6.65
N SER A 12 -1.24 15.65 -7.56
CA SER A 12 -1.46 14.34 -8.16
C SER A 12 -1.13 13.25 -7.13
N ILE A 13 -1.70 12.05 -7.30
CA ILE A 13 -1.20 10.87 -6.59
C ILE A 13 0.31 10.73 -6.84
N TYR A 14 0.81 11.06 -8.02
CA TYR A 14 2.24 10.91 -8.32
C TYR A 14 3.15 11.84 -7.48
N ASP A 15 2.61 12.90 -6.87
CA ASP A 15 3.39 13.85 -6.07
C ASP A 15 3.65 13.34 -4.64
N ASN A 16 2.81 12.43 -4.12
CA ASN A 16 2.92 11.87 -2.76
C ASN A 16 2.74 10.33 -2.68
N VAL A 17 2.53 9.69 -3.82
CA VAL A 17 2.25 8.26 -3.98
C VAL A 17 3.04 7.74 -5.18
N ALA A 18 4.14 7.04 -4.92
CA ALA A 18 4.61 5.93 -5.77
C ALA A 18 5.92 5.35 -5.20
N LEU A 19 5.83 4.16 -4.60
CA LEU A 19 7.00 3.30 -4.44
C LEU A 19 6.60 1.92 -4.94
N GLY A 20 6.57 1.75 -6.27
CA GLY A 20 6.39 0.45 -6.91
C GLY A 20 7.66 -0.37 -6.71
N LEU A 21 7.81 -0.96 -5.53
CA LEU A 21 8.96 -1.78 -5.19
C LEU A 21 9.02 -2.97 -6.17
N ARG A 22 10.12 -3.09 -6.93
CA ARG A 22 10.37 -4.26 -7.79
C ARG A 22 10.96 -5.36 -6.93
N LEU A 23 10.09 -6.24 -6.46
CA LEU A 23 10.41 -7.23 -5.43
C LEU A 23 10.53 -8.61 -6.06
N ALA A 24 11.71 -9.23 -5.92
CA ALA A 24 11.90 -10.66 -6.16
C ALA A 24 11.84 -11.40 -4.82
N ASN A 25 12.97 -11.48 -4.10
CA ASN A 25 13.08 -12.03 -2.75
C ASN A 25 13.41 -10.94 -1.71
N ASP A 26 14.45 -10.13 -1.97
CA ASP A 26 14.85 -8.99 -1.13
C ASP A 26 14.70 -7.67 -1.90
N LEU A 27 14.57 -6.55 -1.19
CA LEU A 27 14.91 -5.23 -1.74
C LEU A 27 16.43 -5.09 -1.71
N PRO A 28 17.08 -4.88 -2.86
CA PRO A 28 18.49 -4.51 -2.89
C PRO A 28 18.74 -3.21 -2.12
N LYS A 29 19.97 -3.05 -1.61
CA LYS A 29 20.39 -1.85 -0.87
C LYS A 29 20.07 -0.54 -1.61
N ALA A 30 20.26 -0.50 -2.93
CA ALA A 30 19.98 0.69 -3.73
C ALA A 30 18.48 1.08 -3.69
N GLU A 31 17.56 0.11 -3.66
CA GLU A 31 16.12 0.35 -3.54
C GLU A 31 15.75 0.84 -2.13
N LEU A 32 16.44 0.34 -1.09
CA LEU A 32 16.28 0.82 0.28
C LEU A 32 16.77 2.26 0.46
N GLU A 33 17.95 2.57 -0.08
CA GLU A 33 18.52 3.94 -0.08
C GLU A 33 17.61 4.90 -0.86
N TRP A 34 17.08 4.46 -2.00
CA TRP A 34 16.12 5.22 -2.78
C TRP A 34 14.78 5.42 -2.04
N LEU A 35 14.28 4.38 -1.37
CA LEU A 35 13.07 4.44 -0.55
C LEU A 35 13.22 5.48 0.57
N GLU A 36 14.32 5.42 1.32
CA GLU A 36 14.61 6.38 2.39
C GLU A 36 14.70 7.81 1.85
N ALA A 37 15.42 8.02 0.75
CA ALA A 37 15.54 9.33 0.11
C ALA A 37 14.19 9.87 -0.40
N SER A 38 13.31 9.00 -0.90
CA SER A 38 11.98 9.37 -1.39
C SER A 38 11.05 9.78 -0.24
N LEU A 39 11.05 9.02 0.86
CA LEU A 39 10.30 9.35 2.07
C LEU A 39 10.78 10.66 2.71
N ALA A 40 12.09 10.92 2.69
CA ALA A 40 12.66 12.17 3.18
C ALA A 40 12.16 13.39 2.36
N LYS A 41 12.05 13.24 1.04
CA LYS A 41 11.59 14.29 0.12
C LYS A 41 10.07 14.51 0.13
N ALA A 42 9.29 13.53 0.57
CA ALA A 42 7.84 13.65 0.60
C ALA A 42 7.38 14.85 1.47
N GLY A 43 6.57 15.74 0.90
CA GLY A 43 6.10 16.96 1.57
C GLY A 43 4.91 16.74 2.51
N GLY A 44 4.32 15.55 2.52
CA GLY A 44 3.13 15.23 3.29
C GLY A 44 2.95 13.74 3.50
N PRO A 45 1.72 13.31 3.87
CA PRO A 45 1.42 11.91 4.10
C PRO A 45 1.64 11.05 2.85
N VAL A 46 2.12 9.83 3.07
CA VAL A 46 2.52 8.88 2.01
C VAL A 46 1.64 7.65 2.04
N ILE A 47 1.25 7.19 0.85
CA ILE A 47 0.64 5.87 0.65
C ILE A 47 1.61 5.03 -0.20
N ALA A 48 1.98 3.86 0.29
CA ALA A 48 2.90 2.95 -0.38
C ALA A 48 2.14 1.80 -1.08
N PHE A 49 2.70 1.30 -2.18
CA PHE A 49 2.13 0.21 -2.97
C PHE A 49 3.18 -0.86 -3.23
N ALA A 50 3.00 -2.06 -2.71
CA ALA A 50 3.91 -3.19 -2.92
C ALA A 50 3.19 -4.36 -3.58
N HIS A 51 3.92 -5.26 -4.25
CA HIS A 51 3.32 -6.51 -4.71
C HIS A 51 3.31 -7.57 -3.61
N GLN A 52 4.48 -7.97 -3.11
CA GLN A 52 4.62 -8.86 -1.94
C GLN A 52 4.12 -8.19 -0.66
N ARG A 53 3.84 -9.03 0.34
CA ARG A 53 3.50 -8.58 1.69
C ARG A 53 4.72 -8.00 2.41
N LEU A 54 4.51 -6.89 3.13
CA LEU A 54 5.49 -6.28 4.02
C LEU A 54 5.10 -6.43 5.50
N ASP A 55 3.86 -6.84 5.78
CA ASP A 55 3.29 -6.93 7.13
C ASP A 55 3.55 -8.27 7.84
N MET A 56 4.28 -9.18 7.21
CA MET A 56 4.65 -10.47 7.76
C MET A 56 6.08 -10.82 7.37
N ASP A 57 6.69 -11.74 8.11
CA ASP A 57 7.99 -12.35 7.78
C ASP A 57 7.76 -13.85 7.49
N LYS A 58 6.91 -14.16 6.49
CA LYS A 58 6.45 -15.53 6.14
C LYS A 58 6.38 -15.72 4.62
N ALA A 59 5.92 -16.90 4.16
CA ALA A 59 5.57 -17.13 2.76
C ALA A 59 4.71 -15.97 2.20
N HIS A 60 5.05 -15.50 0.99
CA HIS A 60 4.46 -14.34 0.29
C HIS A 60 4.92 -12.95 0.76
N ALA A 61 5.83 -12.87 1.74
CA ALA A 61 6.49 -11.63 2.11
C ALA A 61 7.86 -11.47 1.45
N VAL A 62 8.35 -10.23 1.44
CA VAL A 62 9.76 -9.94 1.12
C VAL A 62 10.65 -10.47 2.25
N CYS A 63 11.80 -11.04 1.92
CA CYS A 63 12.75 -11.58 2.88
C CYS A 63 13.28 -10.52 3.86
N ASN A 64 13.55 -9.29 3.42
CA ASN A 64 13.87 -8.15 4.28
C ASN A 64 12.68 -7.22 4.61
N ALA A 65 11.45 -7.74 4.68
CA ALA A 65 10.25 -6.95 5.00
C ALA A 65 10.39 -6.13 6.29
N ALA A 66 11.00 -6.69 7.34
CA ALA A 66 11.25 -5.98 8.59
C ALA A 66 12.13 -4.71 8.41
N GLU A 67 13.15 -4.77 7.55
CA GLU A 67 14.01 -3.62 7.23
C GLU A 67 13.23 -2.54 6.48
N VAL A 68 12.38 -2.94 5.52
CA VAL A 68 11.49 -2.02 4.81
C VAL A 68 10.52 -1.36 5.79
N ARG A 69 9.87 -2.13 6.66
CA ARG A 69 8.94 -1.59 7.68
C ARG A 69 9.63 -0.55 8.54
N ALA A 70 10.85 -0.83 9.01
CA ALA A 70 11.62 0.12 9.82
C ALA A 70 11.85 1.46 9.10
N LEU A 71 12.11 1.46 7.78
CA LEU A 71 12.22 2.71 6.99
C LEU A 71 10.88 3.45 6.87
N LEU A 72 9.78 2.72 6.60
CA LEU A 72 8.44 3.30 6.52
C LEU A 72 8.06 3.96 7.85
N GLU A 73 8.29 3.25 8.97
CA GLU A 73 8.02 3.71 10.34
C GLU A 73 8.88 4.92 10.71
N LYS A 74 10.19 4.86 10.44
CA LYS A 74 11.14 5.97 10.69
C LYS A 74 10.72 7.27 10.02
N SER A 75 10.05 7.19 8.85
CA SER A 75 9.60 8.40 8.15
C SER A 75 8.53 9.19 8.91
N GLY A 76 7.70 8.51 9.71
CA GLY A 76 6.50 9.09 10.34
C GLY A 76 5.43 9.61 9.37
N LYS A 77 5.61 9.43 8.05
CA LYS A 77 4.72 9.99 7.01
C LYS A 77 3.81 8.94 6.36
N VAL A 78 4.15 7.66 6.48
CA VAL A 78 3.43 6.59 5.76
C VAL A 78 2.14 6.25 6.50
N LEU A 79 1.01 6.46 5.85
CA LEU A 79 -0.33 6.16 6.42
C LEU A 79 -0.73 4.71 6.19
N ALA A 80 -0.48 4.22 4.97
CA ALA A 80 -0.92 2.90 4.55
C ALA A 80 -0.01 2.29 3.48
N VAL A 81 0.03 0.97 3.47
CA VAL A 81 0.63 0.10 2.45
C VAL A 81 -0.48 -0.74 1.83
N PHE A 82 -0.70 -0.58 0.53
CA PHE A 82 -1.55 -1.49 -0.25
C PHE A 82 -0.68 -2.53 -0.94
N GLN A 83 -0.98 -3.79 -0.67
CA GLN A 83 -0.16 -4.93 -1.07
C GLN A 83 -1.01 -6.05 -1.68
N GLY A 84 -0.39 -7.04 -2.31
CA GLY A 84 -1.11 -8.14 -2.96
C GLY A 84 -0.47 -9.50 -2.70
N HIS A 85 -0.25 -10.24 -3.78
CA HIS A 85 0.43 -11.54 -3.88
C HIS A 85 -0.22 -12.73 -3.16
N SER A 86 -0.74 -12.56 -1.93
CA SER A 86 -1.41 -13.66 -1.21
C SER A 86 -2.92 -13.76 -1.48
N HIS A 87 -3.51 -12.72 -2.06
CA HIS A 87 -4.93 -12.61 -2.43
C HIS A 87 -5.95 -12.73 -1.27
N LYS A 88 -5.50 -12.86 -0.02
CA LYS A 88 -6.33 -13.21 1.14
C LYS A 88 -7.28 -12.14 1.65
N ASN A 89 -7.29 -10.95 1.03
CA ASN A 89 -8.10 -9.82 1.49
C ASN A 89 -7.78 -9.39 2.94
N ASP A 90 -6.51 -9.46 3.31
CA ASP A 90 -6.04 -9.38 4.70
C ASP A 90 -5.78 -7.94 5.15
N TYR A 91 -5.65 -7.74 6.46
CA TYR A 91 -5.34 -6.45 7.06
C TYR A 91 -4.56 -6.57 8.36
N GLN A 92 -3.56 -5.69 8.51
CA GLN A 92 -2.86 -5.48 9.77
C GLN A 92 -2.54 -4.00 9.98
N GLN A 93 -2.37 -3.59 11.23
CA GLN A 93 -1.82 -2.29 11.59
C GLN A 93 -0.57 -2.51 12.41
N ILE A 94 0.55 -1.94 11.95
CA ILE A 94 1.86 -2.09 12.59
C ILE A 94 2.44 -0.70 12.76
N ALA A 95 2.79 -0.32 13.99
CA ALA A 95 3.36 1.00 14.31
C ALA A 95 2.56 2.19 13.71
N GLY A 96 1.23 2.10 13.73
CA GLY A 96 0.33 3.12 13.18
C GLY A 96 0.09 3.05 11.67
N ILE A 97 0.86 2.25 10.92
CA ILE A 97 0.73 2.10 9.47
C ILE A 97 -0.27 1.00 9.13
N HIS A 98 -1.22 1.28 8.24
CA HIS A 98 -2.22 0.32 7.78
C HIS A 98 -1.73 -0.52 6.60
N TYR A 99 -1.62 -1.84 6.78
CA TYR A 99 -1.26 -2.77 5.71
C TYR A 99 -2.51 -3.48 5.22
N THR A 100 -2.93 -3.18 3.99
CA THR A 100 -4.12 -3.79 3.37
C THR A 100 -3.72 -4.66 2.20
N THR A 101 -4.01 -5.95 2.31
CA THR A 101 -3.78 -6.92 1.24
C THR A 101 -5.01 -7.02 0.35
N LEU A 102 -4.85 -6.65 -0.92
CA LEU A 102 -5.90 -6.69 -1.92
C LEU A 102 -6.09 -8.11 -2.47
N VAL A 103 -7.33 -8.45 -2.82
CA VAL A 103 -7.64 -9.69 -3.55
C VAL A 103 -7.11 -9.62 -4.98
N ALA A 104 -6.85 -10.78 -5.59
CA ALA A 104 -6.57 -10.82 -7.02
C ALA A 104 -7.84 -10.78 -7.85
N MET A 105 -7.71 -10.25 -9.07
CA MET A 105 -8.78 -10.22 -10.06
C MET A 105 -9.06 -11.59 -10.70
N VAL A 106 -8.17 -12.58 -10.50
CA VAL A 106 -8.12 -13.83 -11.29
C VAL A 106 -8.44 -15.09 -10.48
N GLU A 107 -9.05 -14.95 -9.29
CA GLU A 107 -9.41 -16.10 -8.46
C GLU A 107 -10.74 -16.74 -8.88
N GLY A 108 -10.71 -17.55 -9.93
CA GLY A 108 -11.89 -18.26 -10.43
C GLY A 108 -12.48 -17.63 -11.69
N SER A 109 -13.52 -18.27 -12.24
CA SER A 109 -14.21 -17.81 -13.46
C SER A 109 -15.35 -16.86 -13.11
N GLY A 110 -15.69 -15.93 -13.99
CA GLY A 110 -16.84 -15.03 -13.81
C GLY A 110 -16.52 -13.71 -13.09
N ILE A 111 -17.38 -12.70 -13.29
CA ILE A 111 -17.16 -11.34 -12.78
C ILE A 111 -17.34 -11.22 -11.26
N GLU A 112 -18.12 -12.12 -10.68
CA GLU A 112 -18.35 -12.27 -9.25
C GLU A 112 -17.07 -12.66 -8.49
N ASN A 113 -16.13 -13.31 -9.17
CA ASN A 113 -14.87 -13.79 -8.64
C ASN A 113 -13.70 -12.78 -8.75
N ASN A 114 -13.95 -11.63 -9.37
CA ASN A 114 -13.00 -10.53 -9.44
C ASN A 114 -12.91 -9.78 -8.10
N GLY A 115 -11.98 -8.83 -7.98
CA GLY A 115 -11.99 -7.82 -6.94
C GLY A 115 -11.11 -6.64 -7.27
N TYR A 116 -11.62 -5.45 -6.94
CA TYR A 116 -10.95 -4.17 -7.14
C TYR A 116 -11.47 -3.18 -6.10
N SER A 117 -10.79 -2.03 -5.96
CA SER A 117 -11.16 -1.02 -4.97
C SER A 117 -11.14 0.39 -5.54
N MET A 118 -11.83 1.28 -4.85
CA MET A 118 -11.64 2.73 -4.93
C MET A 118 -11.22 3.25 -3.56
N LEU A 119 -10.05 3.91 -3.50
CA LEU A 119 -9.56 4.53 -2.27
C LEU A 119 -9.96 6.00 -2.25
N ASP A 120 -10.73 6.39 -1.23
CA ASP A 120 -10.97 7.79 -0.89
C ASP A 120 -9.94 8.22 0.15
N ILE A 121 -9.35 9.41 -0.04
CA ILE A 121 -8.41 10.03 0.88
C ILE A 121 -9.10 11.27 1.44
N MET A 122 -9.28 11.32 2.76
CA MET A 122 -10.00 12.38 3.44
C MET A 122 -9.03 13.49 3.87
N ALA A 123 -9.56 14.69 4.13
CA ALA A 123 -8.73 15.86 4.48
C ALA A 123 -8.00 15.71 5.83
N ASP A 124 -8.53 14.89 6.73
CA ASP A 124 -7.94 14.55 8.04
C ASP A 124 -6.89 13.43 7.96
N GLY A 125 -6.57 12.93 6.76
CA GLY A 125 -5.65 11.82 6.55
C GLY A 125 -6.28 10.43 6.74
N SER A 126 -7.55 10.34 7.15
CA SER A 126 -8.26 9.06 7.14
C SER A 126 -8.47 8.56 5.71
N LEU A 127 -8.48 7.23 5.55
CA LEU A 127 -8.64 6.59 4.26
C LEU A 127 -9.87 5.68 4.27
N ARG A 128 -10.61 5.65 3.16
CA ARG A 128 -11.71 4.71 2.96
C ARG A 128 -11.49 3.89 1.72
N LEU A 129 -11.25 2.59 1.89
CA LEU A 129 -11.19 1.63 0.81
C LEU A 129 -12.59 1.11 0.52
N ASN A 130 -13.16 1.49 -0.62
CA ASN A 130 -14.41 0.93 -1.11
C ASN A 130 -14.08 -0.30 -1.98
N GLY A 131 -14.33 -1.48 -1.45
CA GLY A 131 -14.12 -2.75 -2.14
C GLY A 131 -15.31 -3.12 -3.02
N PHE A 132 -15.01 -3.70 -4.17
CA PHE A 132 -16.00 -4.24 -5.10
C PHE A 132 -15.78 -5.73 -5.31
N ARG A 133 -16.88 -6.46 -5.54
CA ARG A 133 -16.89 -7.92 -5.70
C ARG A 133 -16.31 -8.59 -4.46
N ARG A 134 -15.22 -9.37 -4.58
CA ARG A 134 -14.65 -10.09 -3.43
C ARG A 134 -13.81 -9.21 -2.51
N GLN A 135 -13.50 -7.97 -2.88
CA GLN A 135 -12.72 -7.04 -2.07
C GLN A 135 -13.59 -6.42 -0.97
N VAL A 136 -13.13 -6.43 0.29
CA VAL A 136 -13.91 -5.86 1.40
C VAL A 136 -13.69 -4.35 1.53
N ASN A 137 -14.72 -3.66 2.03
CA ASN A 137 -14.61 -2.27 2.45
C ASN A 137 -13.71 -2.15 3.69
N ARG A 138 -12.94 -1.06 3.80
CA ARG A 138 -12.16 -0.74 4.99
C ARG A 138 -12.18 0.76 5.29
N THR A 139 -12.28 1.09 6.57
CA THR A 139 -12.05 2.44 7.09
C THR A 139 -10.74 2.42 7.86
N LEU A 140 -9.79 3.27 7.46
CA LEU A 140 -8.44 3.34 8.00
C LEU A 140 -8.29 4.74 8.64
N ASN A 141 -8.48 4.81 9.95
CA ASN A 141 -8.43 6.07 10.67
C ASN A 141 -6.99 6.49 10.90
N HIS A 142 -6.68 7.76 10.59
CA HIS A 142 -5.45 8.38 11.05
C HIS A 142 -5.66 8.87 12.50
N ALA A 143 -4.69 8.58 13.37
CA ALA A 143 -4.73 8.96 14.79
C ALA A 143 -4.24 10.38 15.00
#